data_AF-A0A543G3N7-F1
#
_entry.id   AF-A0A543G3N7-F1
#
_cell.length_a   1.000
_cell.length_b   1.000
_cell.length_c   1.000
_cell.angle_alpha   90.00
_cell.angle_beta   90.00
_cell.angle_gamma   90.00
#
_symmetry.space_group_name_H-M   'P 1'
#
loop_
_entity.id
_entity.type
_entity.pdbx_description
1 polymer ?
#
loop_
_entity_poly.entity_id
_entity_poly.type
_entity_poly.pdbx_seq_one_letter_code
_entity_poly.pdbx_strand_id
1 'polypeptide(L)'
;MWARYYDPWISIWASVDPYQFDGTYWNGDHNGGFYNQFNYNSYGYCYDNPVRLIDPNGKQTDVVNRNVIFSVDKDVQIDKSLRGRERLDAISHVRVNQNIINSAKNQKLETGTFHVYGHGWDGYFAVFDYPGTRSGSYTGVYNSENLKSWFSKYKFDSSILDKENNILIFHSCKSGEEQIGIALKISKEKQNIITVGASGPVLYSKNGEIGTASNGGSKKEKWNVFKGGKKIHSFNWDWKPNKNDIMKLFKKQKL
;
A
#
# COMPACT_ATOMS: atom_id res chain seq x y z
N MET A 1 -18.62 -6.37 -0.14
CA MET A 1 -19.80 -6.70 -0.96
C MET A 1 -21.05 -6.21 -0.23
N TRP A 2 -21.28 -4.89 -0.19
CA TRP A 2 -22.46 -4.30 0.48
C TRP A 2 -23.28 -3.37 -0.42
N ALA A 3 -23.11 -3.43 -1.76
CA ALA A 3 -23.81 -2.51 -2.66
C ALA A 3 -24.44 -3.17 -3.90
N ARG A 4 -23.92 -4.31 -4.40
CA ARG A 4 -24.40 -4.99 -5.62
C ARG A 4 -24.19 -6.50 -5.56
N TYR A 5 -25.04 -7.25 -6.26
CA TYR A 5 -24.85 -8.67 -6.54
C TYR A 5 -24.13 -8.83 -7.87
N TYR A 6 -23.07 -9.65 -7.91
CA TYR A 6 -22.30 -9.95 -9.11
C TYR A 6 -22.72 -11.31 -9.67
N ASP A 7 -23.03 -11.39 -10.97
CA ASP A 7 -23.24 -12.65 -11.66
C ASP A 7 -21.94 -13.07 -12.38
N PRO A 8 -21.22 -14.09 -11.88
CA PRO A 8 -19.97 -14.53 -12.47
C PRO A 8 -20.12 -15.25 -13.82
N TRP A 9 -21.30 -15.80 -14.14
CA TRP A 9 -21.50 -16.57 -15.38
C TRP A 9 -21.52 -15.68 -16.61
N ILE A 10 -22.04 -14.47 -16.45
CA ILE A 10 -22.19 -13.47 -17.51
C ILE A 10 -21.33 -12.22 -17.25
N SER A 11 -20.57 -12.19 -16.15
CA SER A 11 -19.60 -11.13 -15.80
C SER A 11 -20.21 -9.72 -15.74
N ILE A 12 -21.41 -9.60 -15.18
CA ILE A 12 -22.08 -8.31 -14.95
C ILE A 12 -22.54 -8.14 -13.51
N TRP A 13 -22.75 -6.89 -13.10
CA TRP A 13 -23.53 -6.57 -11.91
C TRP A 13 -25.01 -6.78 -12.16
N ALA A 14 -25.74 -7.31 -11.18
CA ALA A 14 -27.19 -7.55 -11.25
C ALA A 14 -28.03 -6.27 -11.09
N SER A 15 -27.39 -5.13 -10.79
CA SER A 15 -28.03 -3.83 -10.63
C SER A 15 -27.12 -2.72 -11.14
N VAL A 16 -27.73 -1.59 -11.50
CA VAL A 16 -27.02 -0.34 -11.83
C VAL A 16 -26.10 0.07 -10.68
N ASP A 17 -24.95 0.65 -11.00
CA ASP A 17 -24.04 1.22 -10.02
C ASP A 17 -24.74 2.28 -9.14
N PRO A 18 -24.89 2.06 -7.81
CA PRO A 18 -25.56 3.01 -6.94
C PRO A 18 -24.84 4.37 -6.88
N TYR A 19 -23.53 4.41 -7.18
CA TYR A 19 -22.76 5.66 -7.25
C TYR A 19 -23.17 6.56 -8.43
N GLN A 20 -23.94 6.06 -9.41
CA GLN A 20 -24.53 6.91 -10.44
C GLN A 20 -25.57 7.90 -9.90
N PHE A 21 -26.15 7.62 -8.73
CA PHE A 21 -27.27 8.38 -8.17
C PHE A 21 -26.90 9.28 -6.99
N ASP A 22 -25.70 9.16 -6.42
CA ASP A 22 -25.30 9.89 -5.21
C ASP A 22 -24.60 11.24 -5.48
N GLY A 23 -24.50 11.64 -6.75
CA GLY A 23 -23.84 12.86 -7.20
C GLY A 23 -22.32 12.75 -7.40
N THR A 24 -21.67 11.70 -6.90
CA THR A 24 -20.22 11.51 -7.08
C THR A 24 -19.83 11.15 -8.51
N TYR A 25 -20.74 10.49 -9.25
CA TYR A 25 -20.56 10.19 -10.67
C TYR A 25 -20.43 11.46 -11.53
N TRP A 26 -21.30 12.44 -11.33
CA TRP A 26 -21.30 13.68 -12.12
C TRP A 26 -20.09 14.58 -11.82
N ASN A 27 -19.62 14.56 -10.57
CA ASN A 27 -18.50 15.39 -10.11
C ASN A 27 -17.11 14.79 -10.40
N GLY A 28 -17.04 13.53 -10.86
CA GLY A 28 -15.78 12.86 -11.16
C GLY A 28 -15.13 12.13 -9.97
N ASP A 29 -15.75 12.19 -8.78
CA ASP A 29 -15.20 11.65 -7.53
C ASP A 29 -15.17 10.11 -7.49
N HIS A 30 -15.90 9.44 -8.38
CA HIS A 30 -15.90 7.98 -8.52
C HIS A 30 -15.08 7.52 -9.73
N ASN A 31 -13.79 7.23 -9.57
CA ASN A 31 -12.91 6.74 -10.66
C ASN A 31 -12.96 7.62 -11.93
N GLY A 32 -12.97 8.95 -11.76
CA GLY A 32 -13.13 9.92 -12.86
C GLY A 32 -14.58 10.18 -13.28
N GLY A 33 -15.55 9.48 -12.68
CA GLY A 33 -17.00 9.67 -12.85
C GLY A 33 -17.42 9.67 -14.32
N PHE A 34 -18.29 10.61 -14.68
CA PHE A 34 -18.76 10.85 -16.03
C PHE A 34 -17.64 11.17 -17.04
N TYR A 35 -16.49 11.70 -16.58
CA TYR A 35 -15.37 12.05 -17.46
C TYR A 35 -14.52 10.85 -17.85
N ASN A 36 -14.71 9.70 -17.21
CA ASN A 36 -14.07 8.45 -17.57
C ASN A 36 -15.04 7.58 -18.39
N GLN A 37 -14.79 7.47 -19.70
CA GLN A 37 -15.63 6.70 -20.64
C GLN A 37 -15.83 5.23 -20.25
N PHE A 38 -14.91 4.64 -19.49
CA PHE A 38 -15.06 3.26 -19.02
C PHE A 38 -16.21 3.11 -17.99
N ASN A 39 -16.65 4.21 -17.36
CA ASN A 39 -17.77 4.24 -16.41
C ASN A 39 -19.15 4.33 -17.08
N TYR A 40 -19.24 4.33 -18.42
CA TYR A 40 -20.52 4.40 -19.13
C TYR A 40 -21.27 3.07 -19.12
N ASN A 41 -20.56 1.96 -18.87
CA ASN A 41 -21.21 0.67 -18.67
C ASN A 41 -21.60 0.49 -17.20
N SER A 42 -22.83 0.85 -16.86
CA SER A 42 -23.37 0.77 -15.48
C SER A 42 -23.42 -0.64 -14.89
N TYR A 43 -23.32 -1.68 -15.73
CA TYR A 43 -23.37 -3.09 -15.35
C TYR A 43 -22.00 -3.78 -15.47
N GLY A 44 -21.02 -3.11 -16.09
CA GLY A 44 -19.72 -3.69 -16.38
C GLY A 44 -18.96 -4.07 -15.11
N TYR A 45 -18.43 -5.29 -15.09
CA TYR A 45 -17.53 -5.72 -14.02
C TYR A 45 -16.09 -5.40 -14.39
N CYS A 46 -15.43 -4.60 -13.57
CA CYS A 46 -13.97 -4.41 -13.65
C CYS A 46 -13.45 -3.88 -15.01
N TYR A 47 -14.20 -3.02 -15.72
CA TYR A 47 -13.90 -2.55 -17.09
C TYR A 47 -13.47 -3.71 -18.04
N ASP A 48 -14.10 -4.87 -17.89
CA ASP A 48 -13.77 -6.10 -18.62
C ASP A 48 -12.33 -6.61 -18.40
N ASN A 49 -11.68 -6.16 -17.33
CA ASN A 49 -10.35 -6.60 -16.91
C ASN A 49 -10.33 -7.12 -15.46
N PRO A 50 -11.08 -8.20 -15.15
CA PRO A 50 -11.17 -8.77 -13.80
C PRO A 50 -9.87 -9.46 -13.33
N VAL A 51 -8.87 -9.59 -14.20
CA VAL A 51 -7.54 -10.11 -13.86
C VAL A 51 -6.70 -9.03 -13.18
N ARG A 52 -6.85 -7.78 -13.62
CA ARG A 52 -6.12 -6.61 -13.12
C ARG A 52 -6.95 -5.78 -12.16
N LEU A 53 -8.27 -5.77 -12.27
CA LEU A 53 -9.14 -4.88 -11.52
C LEU A 53 -10.05 -5.75 -10.64
N ILE A 54 -10.29 -5.33 -9.40
CA ILE A 54 -11.28 -5.95 -8.51
C ILE A 54 -12.25 -4.87 -8.08
N ASP A 55 -13.47 -5.27 -7.76
CA ASP A 55 -14.48 -4.35 -7.23
C ASP A 55 -15.04 -4.91 -5.89
N PRO A 56 -14.43 -4.55 -4.75
CA PRO A 56 -14.78 -5.11 -3.44
C PRO A 56 -16.10 -4.57 -2.85
N ASN A 57 -16.48 -3.34 -3.20
CA ASN A 57 -17.55 -2.56 -2.55
C ASN A 57 -18.42 -1.75 -3.53
N GLY A 58 -18.35 -1.98 -4.83
CA GLY A 58 -18.98 -1.16 -5.86
C GLY A 58 -18.05 -0.08 -6.41
N LYS A 59 -16.84 0.08 -5.87
CA LYS A 59 -15.77 0.91 -6.42
C LYS A 59 -14.69 0.02 -6.99
N GLN A 60 -14.49 0.12 -8.29
CA GLN A 60 -13.42 -0.60 -8.97
C GLN A 60 -12.05 -0.10 -8.50
N THR A 61 -11.17 -1.03 -8.13
CA THR A 61 -9.80 -0.78 -7.71
C THR A 61 -8.84 -1.53 -8.63
N ASP A 62 -7.74 -0.88 -8.97
CA ASP A 62 -6.68 -1.52 -9.73
C ASP A 62 -5.87 -2.41 -8.79
N VAL A 63 -5.92 -3.73 -9.03
CA VAL A 63 -4.95 -4.70 -8.51
C VAL A 63 -3.65 -4.47 -9.29
N VAL A 64 -3.08 -3.27 -9.21
CA VAL A 64 -1.73 -3.07 -9.74
C VAL A 64 -0.82 -3.87 -8.84
N ASN A 65 -0.54 -5.08 -9.32
CA ASN A 65 0.38 -6.09 -8.82
C ASN A 65 -0.12 -6.88 -7.61
N ARG A 66 -0.41 -8.18 -7.78
CA ARG A 66 -0.68 -9.15 -6.68
C ARG A 66 0.31 -9.08 -5.51
N ASN A 67 1.49 -8.52 -5.78
CA ASN A 67 2.65 -8.44 -4.93
C ASN A 67 3.03 -6.99 -4.55
N VAL A 68 2.23 -5.99 -4.94
CA VAL A 68 2.41 -4.60 -4.51
C VAL A 68 1.09 -4.08 -3.95
N ILE A 69 1.15 -3.60 -2.72
CA ILE A 69 0.02 -3.09 -1.96
C ILE A 69 0.36 -1.64 -1.63
N PHE A 70 -0.58 -0.72 -1.80
CA PHE A 70 -0.44 0.64 -1.30
C PHE A 70 -1.63 0.98 -0.40
N SER A 71 -1.37 1.76 0.65
CA SER A 71 -2.37 2.09 1.67
C SER A 71 -2.64 3.59 1.81
N VAL A 72 -2.21 4.38 0.83
CA VAL A 72 -2.42 5.83 0.82
C VAL A 72 -3.74 6.18 0.15
N ASP A 73 -4.34 7.29 0.59
CA ASP A 73 -5.54 7.83 -0.04
C ASP A 73 -5.18 8.46 -1.40
N LYS A 74 -5.82 7.95 -2.47
CA LYS A 74 -5.60 8.37 -3.86
C LYS A 74 -6.38 9.63 -4.25
N ASP A 75 -7.47 9.94 -3.54
CA ASP A 75 -8.43 10.98 -3.94
C ASP A 75 -8.46 12.11 -2.91
N VAL A 76 -7.38 12.29 -2.15
CA VAL A 76 -7.25 13.40 -1.20
C VAL A 76 -7.41 14.72 -1.97
N GLN A 77 -8.57 15.35 -1.81
CA GLN A 77 -8.78 16.71 -2.30
C GLN A 77 -8.31 17.73 -1.26
N ILE A 78 -7.67 18.79 -1.73
CA ILE A 78 -7.29 19.92 -0.88
C ILE A 78 -8.54 20.75 -0.62
N ASP A 79 -8.92 20.88 0.65
CA ASP A 79 -9.99 21.79 1.03
C ASP A 79 -9.62 23.22 0.60
N LYS A 80 -10.48 23.80 -0.26
CA LYS A 80 -10.27 25.12 -0.86
C LYS A 80 -10.34 26.24 0.18
N SER A 81 -10.94 25.98 1.35
CA SER A 81 -11.04 26.92 2.46
C SER A 81 -9.72 27.06 3.24
N LEU A 82 -8.83 26.06 3.19
CA LEU A 82 -7.54 26.11 3.88
C LEU A 82 -6.68 27.27 3.36
N ARG A 83 -5.98 27.94 4.28
CA ARG A 83 -5.08 29.07 4.02
C ARG A 83 -3.73 28.86 4.71
N GLY A 84 -2.73 29.64 4.29
CA GLY A 84 -1.42 29.67 4.94
C GLY A 84 -0.74 28.30 5.05
N ARG A 85 -0.20 28.00 6.24
CA ARG A 85 0.57 26.77 6.52
C ARG A 85 -0.27 25.51 6.34
N GLU A 86 -1.51 25.50 6.81
CA GLU A 86 -2.38 24.33 6.72
C GLU A 86 -2.64 23.91 5.26
N ARG A 87 -2.81 24.90 4.36
CA ARG A 87 -2.93 24.62 2.93
C ARG A 87 -1.64 24.05 2.35
N LEU A 88 -0.47 24.56 2.76
CA LEU A 88 0.82 24.06 2.29
C LEU A 88 1.08 22.63 2.76
N ASP A 89 0.70 22.31 4.00
CA ASP A 89 0.81 20.97 4.57
C ASP A 89 -0.11 19.99 3.84
N ALA A 90 -1.35 20.39 3.56
CA ALA A 90 -2.29 19.59 2.76
C ALA A 90 -1.77 19.34 1.33
N ILE A 91 -1.24 20.36 0.65
CA ILE A 91 -0.61 20.21 -0.67
C ILE A 91 0.59 19.26 -0.59
N SER A 92 1.40 19.38 0.45
CA SER A 92 2.56 18.51 0.66
C SER A 92 2.15 17.06 0.85
N HIS A 93 1.13 16.80 1.67
CA HIS A 93 0.61 15.47 1.93
C HIS A 93 0.06 14.82 0.65
N VAL A 94 -0.76 15.53 -0.14
CA VAL A 94 -1.28 15.05 -1.43
C VAL A 94 -0.14 14.68 -2.38
N ARG A 95 0.87 15.54 -2.48
CA ARG A 95 2.05 15.28 -3.31
C ARG A 95 2.84 14.06 -2.85
N VAL A 96 2.99 13.84 -1.55
CA VAL A 96 3.65 12.63 -1.01
C VAL A 96 2.84 11.38 -1.35
N ASN A 97 1.52 11.39 -1.18
CA ASN A 97 0.67 10.27 -1.57
C ASN A 97 0.82 9.93 -3.06
N GLN A 98 0.82 10.94 -3.93
CA GLN A 98 1.02 10.74 -5.36
C GLN A 98 2.39 10.09 -5.67
N ASN A 99 3.45 10.52 -5.00
CA ASN A 99 4.78 9.95 -5.19
C ASN A 99 4.86 8.49 -4.67
N ILE A 100 4.16 8.17 -3.58
CA ILE A 100 4.05 6.80 -3.05
C ILE A 100 3.34 5.91 -4.08
N ILE A 101 2.19 6.36 -4.61
CA ILE A 101 1.44 5.63 -5.64
C ILE A 101 2.29 5.41 -6.89
N ASN A 102 3.01 6.44 -7.34
CA ASN A 102 3.89 6.33 -8.51
C ASN A 102 5.03 5.32 -8.26
N SER A 103 5.59 5.30 -7.05
CA SER A 103 6.61 4.31 -6.65
C SER A 103 6.05 2.90 -6.69
N ALA A 104 4.86 2.69 -6.11
CA ALA A 104 4.19 1.39 -6.09
C ALA A 104 3.88 0.89 -7.51
N LYS A 105 3.40 1.77 -8.40
CA LYS A 105 3.12 1.43 -9.81
C LYS A 105 4.38 1.03 -10.58
N ASN A 106 5.53 1.63 -10.25
CA ASN A 106 6.81 1.34 -10.89
C ASN A 106 7.57 0.17 -10.23
N GLN A 107 7.04 -0.40 -9.15
CA GLN A 107 7.71 -1.49 -8.46
C GLN A 107 7.73 -2.76 -9.32
N LYS A 108 8.92 -3.34 -9.45
CA LYS A 108 9.10 -4.58 -10.20
C LYS A 108 8.39 -5.73 -9.49
N LEU A 109 7.68 -6.54 -10.29
CA LEU A 109 7.06 -7.77 -9.81
C LEU A 109 8.10 -8.83 -9.48
N GLU A 110 8.03 -9.36 -8.26
CA GLU A 110 8.91 -10.42 -7.78
C GLU A 110 8.07 -11.53 -7.13
N THR A 111 8.10 -12.74 -7.68
CA THR A 111 7.32 -13.87 -7.15
C THR A 111 7.71 -14.19 -5.70
N GLY A 112 6.73 -14.29 -4.80
CA GLY A 112 6.96 -14.56 -3.37
C GLY A 112 7.50 -13.36 -2.59
N THR A 113 7.47 -12.17 -3.17
CA THR A 113 7.87 -10.92 -2.51
C THR A 113 6.71 -9.95 -2.61
N PHE A 114 6.34 -9.34 -1.49
CA PHE A 114 5.20 -8.44 -1.36
C PHE A 114 5.69 -7.10 -0.85
N HIS A 115 5.44 -6.05 -1.62
CA HIS A 115 5.80 -4.69 -1.28
C HIS A 115 4.57 -3.96 -0.75
N VAL A 116 4.69 -3.32 0.40
CA VAL A 116 3.63 -2.56 1.05
C VAL A 116 4.07 -1.10 1.16
N TYR A 117 3.44 -0.24 0.38
CA TYR A 117 3.70 1.19 0.30
C TYR A 117 2.72 1.98 1.14
N GLY A 118 3.21 2.93 1.92
CA GLY A 118 2.34 3.84 2.66
C GLY A 118 3.06 4.65 3.72
N HIS A 119 2.26 5.27 4.58
CA HIS A 119 2.80 6.00 5.72
C HIS A 119 3.08 5.06 6.89
N GLY A 120 4.00 5.48 7.73
CA GLY A 120 4.38 4.73 8.92
C GLY A 120 4.79 5.69 10.03
N TRP A 121 4.66 5.21 11.25
CA TRP A 121 5.05 5.91 12.46
C TRP A 121 5.68 4.89 13.41
N ASP A 122 5.98 5.35 14.62
CA ASP A 122 6.65 4.60 15.66
C ASP A 122 5.88 3.30 15.96
N GLY A 123 6.40 2.22 15.38
CA GLY A 123 5.96 0.86 15.57
C GLY A 123 4.66 0.43 14.88
N TYR A 124 4.17 1.19 13.88
CA TYR A 124 3.03 0.77 13.06
C TYR A 124 3.05 1.33 11.63
N PHE A 125 2.34 0.63 10.77
CA PHE A 125 2.04 1.06 9.40
C PHE A 125 0.62 1.62 9.34
N ALA A 126 0.39 2.72 8.64
CA ALA A 126 -0.94 3.30 8.53
C ALA A 126 -1.65 2.87 7.25
N VAL A 127 -2.92 2.51 7.41
CA VAL A 127 -3.83 2.22 6.33
C VAL A 127 -4.87 3.31 6.25
N PHE A 128 -4.90 4.03 5.14
CA PHE A 128 -5.95 4.99 4.84
C PHE A 128 -7.09 4.25 4.16
N ASP A 129 -8.31 4.48 4.65
CA ASP A 129 -9.50 3.95 4.01
C ASP A 129 -9.75 4.72 2.70
N TYR A 130 -9.66 3.99 1.60
CA TYR A 130 -9.80 4.49 0.23
C TYR A 130 -11.26 4.90 -0.06
N PRO A 131 -11.50 5.85 -0.99
CA PRO A 131 -11.68 7.28 -0.77
C PRO A 131 -13.09 7.68 -0.27
N GLY A 132 -13.17 8.78 0.50
CA GLY A 132 -14.45 9.46 0.81
C GLY A 132 -14.64 9.94 2.25
N THR A 133 -13.71 9.65 3.16
CA THR A 133 -13.75 10.22 4.51
C THR A 133 -12.80 11.41 4.59
N ARG A 134 -13.32 12.55 5.06
CA ARG A 134 -12.53 13.75 5.41
C ARG A 134 -11.14 13.37 5.91
N SER A 135 -10.12 13.99 5.33
CA SER A 135 -8.79 14.22 5.91
C SER A 135 -8.62 13.60 7.32
N GLY A 136 -7.95 12.44 7.41
CA GLY A 136 -7.29 12.02 8.65
C GLY A 136 -7.74 10.74 9.35
N SER A 137 -8.70 9.97 8.83
CA SER A 137 -9.00 8.65 9.41
C SER A 137 -8.10 7.56 8.80
N TYR A 138 -7.25 6.97 9.64
CA TYR A 138 -6.41 5.83 9.28
C TYR A 138 -6.55 4.73 10.33
N THR A 139 -6.34 3.48 9.91
CA THR A 139 -6.18 2.35 10.81
C THR A 139 -4.70 1.99 10.92
N GLY A 140 -4.18 1.89 12.13
CA GLY A 140 -2.82 1.40 12.36
C GLY A 140 -2.75 -0.13 12.26
N VAL A 141 -1.72 -0.63 11.59
CA VAL A 141 -1.35 -2.05 11.55
C VAL A 141 -0.15 -2.24 12.48
N TYR A 142 -0.40 -2.87 13.63
CA TYR A 142 0.59 -3.02 14.70
C TYR A 142 1.17 -4.42 14.80
N ASN A 143 0.50 -5.42 14.23
CA ASN A 143 0.88 -6.84 14.31
C ASN A 143 0.33 -7.61 13.08
N SER A 144 0.63 -8.91 13.02
CA SER A 144 0.20 -9.78 11.92
C SER A 144 -1.31 -10.00 11.88
N GLU A 145 -2.02 -9.92 13.01
CA GLU A 145 -3.47 -10.03 13.06
C GLU A 145 -4.16 -8.82 12.41
N ASN A 146 -3.72 -7.60 12.76
CA ASN A 146 -4.18 -6.37 12.11
C ASN A 146 -3.88 -6.40 10.60
N LEU A 147 -2.71 -6.91 10.22
CA LEU A 147 -2.34 -7.06 8.81
C LEU A 147 -3.24 -8.06 8.09
N LYS A 148 -3.54 -9.22 8.71
CA LYS A 148 -4.49 -10.21 8.18
C LYS A 148 -5.91 -9.65 8.05
N SER A 149 -6.37 -8.89 9.04
CA SER A 149 -7.67 -8.21 9.02
C SER A 149 -7.72 -7.20 7.88
N TRP A 150 -6.67 -6.39 7.72
CA TRP A 150 -6.54 -5.48 6.60
C TRP A 150 -6.54 -6.20 5.25
N PHE A 151 -5.76 -7.27 5.10
CA PHE A 151 -5.77 -8.09 3.89
C PHE A 151 -7.15 -8.66 3.59
N SER A 152 -7.86 -9.17 4.59
CA SER A 152 -9.23 -9.67 4.44
C SER A 152 -10.20 -8.57 3.99
N LYS A 153 -10.16 -7.39 4.64
CA LYS A 153 -11.00 -6.23 4.31
C LYS A 153 -10.87 -5.84 2.83
N TYR A 154 -9.64 -5.90 2.29
CA TYR A 154 -9.33 -5.51 0.92
C TYR A 154 -9.12 -6.71 -0.04
N LYS A 155 -9.50 -7.92 0.39
CA LYS A 155 -9.42 -9.17 -0.40
C LYS A 155 -8.01 -9.50 -0.92
N PHE A 156 -6.96 -9.12 -0.19
CA PHE A 156 -5.60 -9.61 -0.43
C PHE A 156 -5.43 -11.04 0.12
N ASP A 157 -4.63 -11.85 -0.57
CA ASP A 157 -4.29 -13.21 -0.13
C ASP A 157 -3.47 -13.14 1.17
N SER A 158 -4.07 -13.54 2.29
CA SER A 158 -3.39 -13.53 3.59
C SER A 158 -2.50 -14.75 3.83
N SER A 159 -2.58 -15.79 2.99
CA SER A 159 -1.70 -16.97 3.08
C SER A 159 -0.23 -16.63 2.81
N ILE A 160 0.03 -15.44 2.24
CA ILE A 160 1.38 -14.95 1.99
C ILE A 160 2.21 -14.83 3.27
N LEU A 161 1.56 -14.64 4.42
CA LEU A 161 2.20 -14.51 5.73
C LEU A 161 2.62 -15.85 6.33
N ASP A 162 2.16 -16.96 5.76
CA ASP A 162 2.37 -18.29 6.29
C ASP A 162 3.25 -19.15 5.34
N LYS A 163 3.48 -18.71 4.09
CA LYS A 163 4.33 -19.40 3.10
C LYS A 163 5.83 -19.18 3.37
N GLU A 164 6.58 -20.28 3.35
CA GLU A 164 8.00 -20.26 3.66
C GLU A 164 8.81 -19.38 2.69
N ASN A 165 9.73 -18.58 3.25
CA ASN A 165 10.64 -17.69 2.53
C ASN A 165 9.96 -16.64 1.67
N ASN A 166 8.65 -16.41 1.85
CA ASN A 166 8.01 -15.20 1.36
C ASN A 166 8.67 -13.98 2.00
N ILE A 167 8.75 -12.91 1.24
CA ILE A 167 9.36 -11.65 1.66
C ILE A 167 8.28 -10.59 1.73
N LEU A 168 8.17 -9.90 2.85
CA LEU A 168 7.27 -8.77 3.04
C LEU A 168 8.07 -7.50 3.29
N ILE A 169 7.96 -6.53 2.39
CA ILE A 169 8.76 -5.31 2.38
C ILE A 169 7.87 -4.12 2.66
N PHE A 170 8.13 -3.38 3.74
CA PHE A 170 7.42 -2.17 4.09
C PHE A 170 8.17 -0.94 3.61
N HIS A 171 7.62 -0.28 2.60
CA HIS A 171 8.04 1.04 2.10
C HIS A 171 7.31 2.15 2.88
N SER A 172 7.41 2.09 4.21
CA SER A 172 6.81 3.07 5.10
C SER A 172 7.79 3.50 6.18
N CYS A 173 7.65 4.75 6.62
CA CYS A 173 8.51 5.36 7.63
C CYS A 173 8.59 4.50 8.89
N LYS A 174 9.81 4.26 9.39
CA LYS A 174 10.10 3.58 10.67
C LYS A 174 9.57 2.14 10.78
N SER A 175 9.13 1.55 9.68
CA SER A 175 8.61 0.17 9.67
C SER A 175 9.63 -0.89 10.09
N GLY A 176 10.91 -0.63 9.88
CA GLY A 176 12.04 -1.45 10.30
C GLY A 176 12.83 -0.85 11.45
N GLU A 177 12.26 0.09 12.21
CA GLU A 177 12.89 0.60 13.42
C GLU A 177 13.13 -0.55 14.41
N GLU A 178 14.30 -0.55 15.03
CA GLU A 178 14.64 -1.61 15.97
C GLU A 178 13.74 -1.51 17.21
N GLN A 179 13.46 -2.64 17.85
CA GLN A 179 12.58 -2.79 19.02
C GLN A 179 11.08 -2.60 18.75
N ILE A 180 10.68 -1.63 17.92
CA ILE A 180 9.26 -1.28 17.77
C ILE A 180 8.69 -1.50 16.37
N GLY A 181 9.52 -1.53 15.32
CA GLY A 181 9.08 -1.56 13.93
C GLY A 181 8.14 -2.73 13.61
N ILE A 182 7.13 -2.46 12.78
CA ILE A 182 6.14 -3.46 12.36
C ILE A 182 6.78 -4.66 11.66
N ALA A 183 7.86 -4.44 10.90
CA ALA A 183 8.60 -5.51 10.25
C ALA A 183 9.19 -6.50 11.28
N LEU A 184 9.78 -5.99 12.37
CA LEU A 184 10.31 -6.82 13.46
C LEU A 184 9.19 -7.61 14.15
N LYS A 185 8.08 -6.95 14.48
CA LYS A 185 6.93 -7.58 15.14
C LYS A 185 6.34 -8.71 14.30
N ILE A 186 6.08 -8.45 13.02
CA ILE A 186 5.58 -9.48 12.10
C ILE A 186 6.58 -10.62 11.95
N SER A 187 7.88 -10.33 11.85
CA SER A 187 8.92 -11.37 11.79
C SER A 187 8.92 -12.29 13.02
N LYS A 188 8.62 -11.74 14.20
CA LYS A 188 8.52 -12.51 15.45
C LYS A 188 7.29 -13.42 15.46
N GLU A 189 6.16 -12.92 14.99
CA GLU A 189 4.88 -13.66 14.93
C GLU A 189 4.82 -14.66 13.78
N LYS A 190 5.52 -14.38 12.67
CA LYS A 190 5.53 -15.14 11.42
C LYS A 190 6.96 -15.53 11.06
N GLN A 191 7.44 -16.59 11.71
CA GLN A 191 8.84 -17.04 11.59
C GLN A 191 9.22 -17.58 10.20
N ASN A 192 8.23 -18.00 9.41
CA ASN A 192 8.42 -18.57 8.08
C ASN A 192 8.73 -17.53 7.01
N ILE A 193 8.45 -16.25 7.27
CA ILE A 193 8.66 -15.17 6.31
C ILE A 193 9.86 -14.31 6.67
N ILE A 194 10.34 -13.57 5.69
CA ILE A 194 11.35 -12.54 5.83
C ILE A 194 10.64 -11.20 5.76
N THR A 195 10.94 -10.29 6.67
CA THR A 195 10.38 -8.94 6.62
C THR A 195 11.48 -7.91 6.44
N VAL A 196 11.14 -6.81 5.78
CA VAL A 196 12.05 -5.68 5.54
C VAL A 196 11.32 -4.39 5.87
N GLY A 197 12.02 -3.43 6.47
CA GLY A 197 11.48 -2.10 6.69
C GLY A 197 12.58 -1.05 6.86
N ALA A 198 12.20 0.21 6.71
CA ALA A 198 13.09 1.35 6.89
C ALA A 198 13.26 1.68 8.40
N SER A 199 14.49 1.93 8.85
CA SER A 199 14.77 2.32 10.24
C SER A 199 14.35 3.76 10.56
N GLY A 200 14.09 4.58 9.54
CA GLY A 200 13.62 5.95 9.69
C GLY A 200 12.60 6.34 8.62
N PRO A 201 12.38 7.65 8.40
CA PRO A 201 11.46 8.12 7.37
C PRO A 201 11.87 7.64 5.98
N VAL A 202 10.89 7.29 5.15
CA VAL A 202 11.11 6.96 3.73
C VAL A 202 10.87 8.22 2.91
N LEU A 203 11.82 8.54 2.04
CA LEU A 203 11.78 9.74 1.20
C LEU A 203 11.30 9.39 -0.19
N TYR A 204 10.36 10.20 -0.70
CA TYR A 204 9.77 10.04 -2.01
C TYR A 204 9.96 11.30 -2.86
N SER A 205 10.29 11.10 -4.13
CA SER A 205 10.34 12.15 -5.16
C SER A 205 9.29 11.88 -6.24
N LYS A 206 9.11 12.84 -7.16
CA LYS A 206 8.33 12.62 -8.38
C LYS A 206 8.79 11.42 -9.22
N ASN A 207 10.07 11.05 -9.10
CA ASN A 207 10.67 9.92 -9.81
C ASN A 207 10.61 8.60 -9.02
N GLY A 208 9.98 8.62 -7.84
CA GLY A 208 9.82 7.47 -6.98
C GLY A 208 10.57 7.58 -5.65
N GLU A 209 10.57 6.48 -4.89
CA GLU A 209 11.30 6.34 -3.64
C GLU A 209 12.79 6.68 -3.84
N ILE A 210 13.35 7.44 -2.90
CA ILE A 210 14.76 7.85 -2.88
C ILE A 210 15.55 6.93 -1.95
N GLY A 211 15.00 6.63 -0.78
CA GLY A 211 15.64 5.84 0.25
C GLY A 211 15.07 6.16 1.62
N THR A 212 15.79 5.84 2.69
CA THR A 212 15.39 6.17 4.06
C THR A 212 16.37 7.14 4.72
N ALA A 213 15.89 8.26 5.24
CA ALA A 213 16.72 9.23 5.92
C ALA A 213 15.91 10.12 6.87
N SER A 214 16.56 10.63 7.90
CA SER A 214 16.00 11.61 8.85
C SER A 214 16.64 12.99 8.64
N ASN A 215 16.11 14.02 9.33
CA ASN A 215 16.60 15.40 9.27
C ASN A 215 16.71 15.94 7.83
N GLY A 216 15.64 15.80 7.04
CA GLY A 216 15.59 16.30 5.66
C GLY A 216 16.55 15.59 4.70
N GLY A 217 17.01 14.39 5.02
CA GLY A 217 17.93 13.62 4.18
C GLY A 217 19.39 13.63 4.66
N SER A 218 19.74 14.44 5.66
CA SER A 218 21.12 14.57 6.13
C SER A 218 21.60 13.35 6.93
N LYS A 219 20.72 12.71 7.69
CA LYS A 219 21.03 11.49 8.45
C LYS A 219 20.54 10.27 7.68
N LYS A 220 21.48 9.55 7.08
CA LYS A 220 21.24 8.31 6.32
C LYS A 220 20.83 7.18 7.26
N GLU A 221 19.63 6.65 7.04
CA GLU A 221 19.05 5.56 7.83
C GLU A 221 19.35 4.22 7.14
N LYS A 222 18.74 3.11 7.56
CA LYS A 222 18.99 1.78 6.99
C LYS A 222 17.72 1.02 6.66
N TRP A 223 17.81 0.10 5.72
CA TRP A 223 16.77 -0.89 5.48
C TRP A 223 17.11 -2.16 6.24
N ASN A 224 16.35 -2.44 7.29
CA ASN A 224 16.59 -3.58 8.16
C ASN A 224 15.83 -4.81 7.65
N VAL A 225 16.51 -5.95 7.62
CA VAL A 225 15.96 -7.26 7.25
C VAL A 225 15.82 -8.09 8.52
N PHE A 226 14.66 -8.70 8.71
CA PHE A 226 14.35 -9.52 9.88
C PHE A 226 13.88 -10.92 9.49
N LYS A 227 14.27 -11.93 10.28
CA LYS A 227 13.73 -13.30 10.22
C LYS A 227 13.60 -13.85 11.64
N GLY A 228 12.46 -14.46 11.96
CA GLY A 228 12.19 -15.02 13.29
C GLY A 228 12.33 -14.01 14.44
N GLY A 229 11.97 -12.75 14.20
CA GLY A 229 12.06 -11.69 15.21
C GLY A 229 13.48 -11.21 15.51
N LYS A 230 14.46 -11.54 14.67
CA LYS A 230 15.84 -11.06 14.78
C LYS A 230 16.23 -10.28 13.54
N LYS A 231 16.95 -9.17 13.74
CA LYS A 231 17.59 -8.43 12.64
C LYS A 231 18.77 -9.25 12.13
N ILE A 232 18.73 -9.63 10.86
CA ILE A 232 19.77 -10.48 10.24
C ILE A 232 20.72 -9.68 9.35
N HIS A 233 20.29 -8.53 8.85
CA HIS A 233 21.09 -7.65 8.00
C HIS A 233 20.50 -6.23 7.95
N SER A 234 21.32 -5.28 7.52
CA SER A 234 20.90 -3.91 7.21
C SER A 234 21.54 -3.45 5.92
N PHE A 235 20.74 -3.01 4.96
CA PHE A 235 21.22 -2.37 3.74
C PHE A 235 21.32 -0.85 3.92
N ASN A 236 22.12 -0.22 3.06
CA ASN A 236 22.30 1.23 3.03
C ASN A 236 21.00 1.97 2.72
N TRP A 237 20.94 3.22 3.15
CA TRP A 237 19.78 4.11 3.05
C TRP A 237 19.13 4.20 1.66
N ASP A 238 19.94 4.15 0.59
CA ASP A 238 19.57 4.31 -0.81
C ASP A 238 19.28 2.98 -1.52
N TRP A 239 19.46 1.84 -0.84
CA TRP A 239 19.13 0.54 -1.38
C TRP A 239 17.64 0.49 -1.76
N LYS A 240 17.36 -0.16 -2.90
CA LYS A 240 16.01 -0.47 -3.36
C LYS A 240 15.67 -1.89 -2.96
N PRO A 241 14.82 -2.09 -1.94
CA PRO A 241 14.49 -3.42 -1.47
C PRO A 241 14.04 -4.33 -2.61
N ASN A 242 14.70 -5.49 -2.74
CA ASN A 242 14.42 -6.46 -3.78
C ASN A 242 14.75 -7.88 -3.31
N LYS A 243 14.07 -8.87 -3.91
CA LYS A 243 14.22 -10.28 -3.59
C LYS A 243 15.64 -10.77 -3.81
N ASN A 244 16.26 -10.41 -4.93
CA ASN A 244 17.54 -10.98 -5.34
C ASN A 244 18.65 -10.73 -4.31
N ASP A 245 18.74 -9.51 -3.79
CA ASP A 245 19.75 -9.16 -2.81
C ASP A 245 19.48 -9.84 -1.46
N ILE A 246 18.21 -9.93 -1.04
CA ILE A 246 17.83 -10.65 0.17
C ILE A 246 18.19 -12.13 0.06
N MET A 247 17.89 -12.78 -1.07
CA MET A 247 18.21 -14.19 -1.28
C MET A 247 19.72 -14.45 -1.34
N LYS A 248 20.52 -13.50 -1.82
CA LYS A 248 21.99 -13.59 -1.76
C LYS A 248 22.51 -13.62 -0.32
N LEU A 249 21.87 -12.88 0.62
CA LEU A 249 22.25 -12.91 2.04
C LEU A 249 22.14 -14.33 2.61
N PHE A 250 21.01 -15.01 2.35
CA PHE A 250 20.76 -16.35 2.87
C PHE A 250 21.63 -17.43 2.20
N LYS A 251 22.04 -17.24 0.95
CA LYS A 251 23.01 -18.13 0.30
C LYS A 251 24.40 -18.01 0.93
N LYS A 252 24.85 -16.80 1.27
CA LYS A 252 26.16 -16.55 1.89
C LYS A 252 26.27 -17.08 3.32
N GLN A 253 25.18 -17.19 4.06
CA GLN A 253 25.15 -17.71 5.43
C GLN A 253 25.12 -19.25 5.52
N LYS A 254 25.04 -19.96 4.38
CA LYS A 254 25.05 -21.44 4.30
C LYS A 254 26.39 -22.03 3.83
N LEU A 255 27.49 -21.28 3.95
CA LEU A 255 28.88 -21.73 3.80
C LEU A 255 29.56 -21.68 5.17
#